data_AF-A0A1G0CR07-F1
#
_entry.id   AF-A0A1G0CR07-F1
#
_cell.length_a   1.000
_cell.length_b   1.000
_cell.length_c   1.000
_cell.angle_alpha   90.00
_cell.angle_beta   90.00
_cell.angle_gamma   90.00
#
_symmetry.space_group_name_H-M   'P 1'
#
loop_
_entity.id
_entity.type
_entity.pdbx_description
1 polymer ?
#
loop_
_entity_poly.entity_id
_entity_poly.type
_entity_poly.pdbx_seq_one_letter_code
_entity_poly.pdbx_strand_id
1 'polypeptide(L)'
;MPAGHVPVITAPAAIQLPRKGKVLEVVDSPMYTYLQVTGDKNPVWLAAYKINLAKGTVVNYSDGVPMSNFHSKSLNRTFDTIIFVDRVVPEKK
;
A
#
# COMPACT_ATOMS: atom_id res chain seq x y z
N MET A 1 3.53 -42.10 22.93
CA MET A 1 3.42 -41.71 21.50
C MET A 1 3.25 -40.19 21.44
N PRO A 2 3.77 -39.49 20.42
CA PRO A 2 4.70 -38.35 20.57
C PRO A 2 4.07 -36.95 20.69
N ALA A 3 4.94 -36.03 21.12
CA ALA A 3 4.74 -34.64 21.51
C ALA A 3 4.41 -33.66 20.37
N GLY A 4 3.85 -32.49 20.73
CA GLY A 4 4.38 -31.24 20.17
C GLY A 4 3.48 -30.37 19.28
N HIS A 5 2.22 -30.12 19.64
CA HIS A 5 1.51 -28.95 19.10
C HIS A 5 0.91 -28.11 20.24
N VAL A 6 1.78 -27.33 20.88
CA VAL A 6 1.35 -26.12 21.62
C VAL A 6 1.45 -24.91 20.68
N PRO A 7 0.67 -23.87 20.94
CA PRO A 7 -0.37 -23.34 20.07
C PRO A 7 0.20 -22.39 19.02
N VAL A 8 -0.34 -22.38 17.80
CA VAL A 8 -0.19 -21.17 16.99
C VAL A 8 -1.17 -20.15 17.57
N ILE A 9 -0.73 -19.47 18.62
CA ILE A 9 -1.16 -18.11 18.87
C ILE A 9 -0.55 -17.33 17.71
N THR A 10 -1.16 -17.40 16.54
CA THR A 10 -0.91 -16.37 15.54
C THR A 10 -1.44 -15.12 16.20
N ALA A 11 -0.53 -14.27 16.68
CA ALA A 11 -0.85 -12.95 17.21
C ALA A 11 -1.97 -12.34 16.36
N PRO A 12 -2.96 -11.65 16.95
CA PRO A 12 -3.97 -10.96 16.15
C PRO A 12 -3.16 -10.14 15.16
N ALA A 13 -3.29 -10.46 13.86
CA ALA A 13 -2.40 -9.97 12.83
C ALA A 13 -2.25 -8.48 13.06
N ALA A 14 -1.14 -8.08 13.69
CA ALA A 14 -0.80 -6.68 13.79
C ALA A 14 -0.87 -6.24 12.35
N ILE A 15 -1.54 -5.13 12.07
CA ILE A 15 -1.54 -4.56 10.73
C ILE A 15 -0.09 -4.16 10.50
N GLN A 16 0.71 -5.14 10.08
CA GLN A 16 2.09 -4.99 9.76
C GLN A 16 2.02 -4.20 8.48
N LEU A 17 2.73 -3.09 8.49
CA LEU A 17 3.01 -2.34 7.30
C LEU A 17 4.43 -2.78 6.90
N PRO A 18 4.66 -4.04 6.51
CA PRO A 18 6.02 -4.53 6.26
C PRO A 18 6.63 -3.83 5.05
N ARG A 19 5.79 -3.21 4.21
CA ARG A 19 6.19 -2.48 3.03
C ARG A 19 6.26 -0.99 3.34
N LYS A 20 7.40 -0.43 2.99
CA LYS A 20 7.68 0.99 3.04
C LYS A 20 8.15 1.44 1.67
N GLY A 21 7.70 2.61 1.26
CA GLY A 21 8.05 3.17 -0.04
C GLY A 21 8.11 4.69 0.04
N LYS A 22 9.04 5.29 -0.71
CA LYS A 22 9.07 6.75 -0.84
C LYS A 22 8.06 7.15 -1.90
N VAL A 23 7.11 8.01 -1.52
CA VAL A 23 6.14 8.59 -2.43
C VAL A 23 6.88 9.46 -3.44
N LEU A 24 6.84 9.07 -4.70
CA LEU A 24 7.29 9.86 -5.85
C LEU A 24 6.19 10.82 -6.28
N GLU A 25 4.96 10.32 -6.37
CA GLU A 25 3.82 11.06 -6.88
C GLU A 25 2.59 10.84 -6.00
N VAL A 26 1.83 11.91 -5.79
CA VAL A 26 0.54 11.88 -5.11
C VAL A 26 -0.47 12.47 -6.08
N VAL A 27 -1.52 11.71 -6.35
CA VAL A 27 -2.66 12.19 -7.11
C VAL A 27 -3.89 11.99 -6.24
N ASP A 28 -4.44 13.09 -5.75
CA ASP A 28 -5.74 13.04 -5.10
C ASP A 28 -6.83 12.85 -6.15
N SER A 29 -7.83 12.06 -5.78
CA SER A 29 -9.07 11.91 -6.53
C SER A 29 -10.24 12.08 -5.57
N PRO A 30 -11.46 12.29 -6.08
CA PRO A 30 -12.61 12.59 -5.22
C PRO A 30 -12.88 11.54 -4.13
N MET A 31 -12.63 10.25 -4.44
CA MET A 31 -12.87 9.11 -3.53
C MET A 31 -11.59 8.43 -3.02
N TYR A 32 -10.47 8.53 -3.74
CA TYR A 32 -9.24 7.80 -3.44
C TYR A 32 -8.01 8.69 -3.64
N THR A 33 -6.91 8.37 -2.97
CA THR A 33 -5.61 8.97 -3.24
C THR A 33 -4.71 7.93 -3.85
N TYR A 34 -4.20 8.22 -5.05
CA TYR A 34 -3.24 7.40 -5.75
C TYR A 34 -1.83 7.87 -5.39
N LEU A 35 -0.98 6.94 -4.98
CA LEU A 35 0.39 7.21 -4.55
C LEU A 35 1.32 6.36 -5.38
N GLN A 36 2.20 6.98 -6.14
CA GLN A 36 3.30 6.26 -6.76
C GLN A 36 4.43 6.20 -5.74
N VAL A 37 4.80 5.01 -5.29
CA VAL A 37 5.95 4.82 -4.40
C VAL A 37 7.08 4.10 -5.13
N THR A 38 8.34 4.35 -4.77
CA THR A 38 9.45 3.51 -5.21
C THR A 38 9.31 2.11 -4.61
N GLY A 39 9.08 1.11 -5.46
CA GLY A 39 9.26 -0.29 -5.12
C GLY A 39 10.70 -0.74 -5.36
N ASP A 40 11.03 -1.99 -5.00
CA ASP A 40 12.38 -2.55 -5.07
C ASP A 40 13.00 -2.55 -6.48
N LYS A 41 12.17 -2.73 -7.51
CA LYS A 41 12.61 -2.72 -8.93
C LYS A 41 11.97 -1.60 -9.74
N ASN A 42 10.66 -1.45 -9.62
CA ASN A 42 9.89 -0.43 -10.34
C ASN A 42 8.97 0.31 -9.36
N PRO A 43 8.66 1.58 -9.66
CA PRO A 43 7.69 2.31 -8.87
C PRO A 43 6.31 1.63 -8.96
N VAL A 44 5.69 1.45 -7.80
CA VAL A 44 4.39 0.80 -7.66
C VAL A 44 3.33 1.84 -7.31
N TRP A 45 2.16 1.69 -7.89
CA TRP A 45 1.01 2.52 -7.56
C TRP A 45 0.29 1.95 -6.35
N LEU A 46 -0.10 2.79 -5.41
CA LEU A 46 -0.94 2.46 -4.28
C LEU A 46 -2.24 3.25 -4.42
N ALA A 47 -3.38 2.60 -4.29
CA ALA A 47 -4.66 3.25 -4.10
C ALA A 47 -5.03 3.15 -2.62
N ALA A 48 -5.03 4.29 -1.94
CA ALA A 48 -5.52 4.40 -0.58
C ALA A 48 -6.84 5.18 -0.56
N TYR A 49 -7.62 5.02 0.50
CA TYR A 49 -8.73 5.94 0.79
C TYR A 49 -8.25 7.39 0.77
N LYS A 50 -9.16 8.35 0.57
CA LYS A 50 -8.79 9.77 0.47
C LYS A 50 -7.96 10.23 1.68
N ILE A 51 -6.66 10.45 1.44
CA ILE A 51 -5.71 10.93 2.43
C ILE A 51 -4.88 12.07 1.88
N ASN A 52 -4.38 12.90 2.79
CA ASN A 52 -3.46 13.98 2.48
C ASN A 52 -2.02 13.52 2.70
N LEU A 53 -1.26 13.37 1.62
CA LEU A 53 0.15 13.02 1.63
C LEU A 53 0.93 13.98 0.75
N ALA A 54 2.19 14.24 1.13
CA ALA A 54 3.10 15.02 0.32
C ALA A 54 4.02 14.12 -0.51
N LYS A 55 4.32 14.56 -1.74
CA LYS A 55 5.38 13.97 -2.56
C LYS A 55 6.72 14.02 -1.82
N GLY A 56 7.49 12.95 -1.89
CA GLY A 56 8.76 12.77 -1.21
C GLY A 56 8.67 12.13 0.18
N THR A 57 7.47 11.96 0.73
CA THR A 57 7.26 11.34 2.05
C THR A 57 7.47 9.84 2.00
N VAL A 58 8.17 9.27 2.97
CA VAL A 58 8.22 7.81 3.15
C VAL A 58 6.92 7.37 3.80
N VAL A 59 6.22 6.42 3.19
CA VAL A 59 4.97 5.89 3.72
C VAL A 59 5.12 4.40 3.99
N ASN A 60 4.54 3.95 5.10
CA ASN A 60 4.39 2.55 5.44
C ASN A 60 2.96 2.13 5.07
N TYR A 61 2.83 1.04 4.33
CA TYR A 61 1.55 0.53 3.84
C TYR A 61 1.44 -0.98 4.09
N SER A 62 0.21 -1.45 4.26
CA SER A 62 -0.08 -2.87 4.43
C SER A 62 0.17 -3.62 3.12
N ASP A 63 0.26 -4.94 3.15
CA ASP A 63 0.46 -5.77 1.94
C ASP A 63 -0.57 -5.41 0.84
N GLY A 64 -1.79 -5.05 1.25
CA GLY A 64 -2.85 -4.60 0.36
C GLY A 64 -3.27 -5.70 -0.62
N VAL A 65 -4.02 -5.32 -1.64
CA VAL A 65 -4.42 -6.22 -2.73
C VAL A 65 -3.86 -5.67 -4.05
N PRO A 66 -2.85 -6.31 -4.65
CA PRO A 66 -2.37 -5.92 -5.97
C PRO A 66 -3.44 -6.24 -7.03
N MET A 67 -3.81 -5.24 -7.80
CA MET A 67 -4.60 -5.33 -9.03
C MET A 67 -3.72 -4.99 -10.23
N SER A 68 -3.76 -5.85 -11.24
CA SER A 68 -3.10 -5.60 -12.51
C SER A 68 -4.08 -5.08 -13.56
N ASN A 69 -3.57 -4.34 -14.54
CA ASN A 69 -4.35 -3.78 -15.66
C ASN A 69 -5.54 -2.92 -15.20
N PHE A 70 -5.32 -2.08 -14.19
CA PHE A 70 -6.35 -1.20 -13.64
C PHE A 70 -6.44 0.11 -14.43
N HIS A 71 -7.57 0.34 -15.08
CA HIS A 71 -7.84 1.60 -15.76
C HIS A 71 -8.58 2.59 -14.85
N SER A 72 -7.90 3.66 -14.45
CA SER A 72 -8.51 4.71 -13.64
C SER A 72 -9.20 5.74 -14.55
N LYS A 73 -10.53 5.77 -14.49
CA LYS A 73 -11.33 6.81 -15.19
C LYS A 73 -11.07 8.21 -14.64
N SER A 74 -10.82 8.33 -13.33
CA SER A 74 -10.56 9.62 -12.69
C SER A 74 -9.24 10.25 -13.14
N LEU A 75 -8.23 9.41 -13.39
CA LEU A 75 -6.90 9.82 -13.85
C LEU A 75 -6.75 9.77 -15.37
N ASN A 76 -7.73 9.19 -16.07
CA ASN A 76 -7.63 8.81 -17.48
C ASN A 76 -6.30 8.09 -17.80
N ARG A 77 -5.91 7.16 -16.91
CA ARG A 77 -4.62 6.47 -16.94
C ARG A 77 -4.80 4.98 -16.66
N THR A 78 -4.07 4.16 -17.40
CA THR A 78 -3.97 2.72 -17.16
C THR A 78 -2.74 2.43 -16.31
N PHE A 79 -2.95 1.63 -15.26
CA PHE A 79 -1.89 1.14 -14.39
C PHE A 79 -1.72 -0.35 -14.64
N ASP A 80 -0.54 -0.76 -15.10
CA ASP A 80 -0.18 -2.18 -15.22
C ASP A 80 -0.31 -2.92 -13.90
N THR A 81 0.04 -2.27 -12.79
CA THR A 81 -0.11 -2.81 -11.43
C THR A 81 -0.32 -1.67 -10.43
N ILE A 82 -1.37 -1.79 -9.63
CA ILE A 82 -1.73 -0.92 -8.53
C ILE A 82 -2.10 -1.75 -7.30
N ILE A 83 -1.69 -1.34 -6.11
CA ILE A 83 -2.00 -2.03 -4.86
C ILE A 83 -3.05 -1.25 -4.12
N PHE A 84 -4.21 -1.85 -3.90
CA PHE A 84 -5.23 -1.28 -3.04
C PHE A 84 -4.85 -1.52 -1.58
N VAL A 85 -4.57 -0.45 -0.86
CA VAL A 85 -4.17 -0.49 0.54
C VAL A 85 -5.29 0.09 1.40
N ASP A 86 -5.73 -0.67 2.40
CA ASP A 86 -6.73 -0.20 3.36
C ASP A 86 -6.16 0.92 4.25
N ARG A 87 -4.89 0.75 4.65
CA ARG A 87 -4.18 1.68 5.51
C ARG A 87 -2.80 2.00 4.93
N VAL A 88 -2.54 3.29 4.80
CA VAL A 88 -1.21 3.84 4.53
C VAL A 88 -0.97 4.97 5.52
N VAL A 89 0.22 4.97 6.12
CA VAL A 89 0.62 5.99 7.09
C VAL A 89 1.94 6.60 6.67
N PRO A 90 2.09 7.93 6.70
CA PRO A 90 3.40 8.54 6.55
C PRO A 90 4.28 8.11 7.72
N GLU A 91 5.51 7.68 7.42
CA GLU A 91 6.56 7.49 8.41
C GLU A 91 6.95 8.87 8.95
N LYS A 92 6.23 9.34 9.96
CA LYS A 92 6.65 10.50 10.74
C LYS A 92 7.81 10.07 11.63
N LYS A 93 8.99 10.55 11.29
CA LYS A 93 10.17 10.52 12.15
C LYS A 93 10.11 11.65 13.16
#